data_AF-A0A7X9SXW8-F1
#
_entry.id   AF-A0A7X9SXW8-F1
#
_cell.length_a   1.000
_cell.length_b   1.000
_cell.length_c   1.000
_cell.angle_alpha   90.00
_cell.angle_beta   90.00
_cell.angle_gamma   90.00
#
_symmetry.space_group_name_H-M   'P 1'
#
loop_
_entity.id
_entity.type
_entity.pdbx_description
1 polymer ?
#
loop_
_entity_poly.entity_id
_entity_poly.type
_entity_poly.pdbx_seq_one_letter_code
_entity_poly.pdbx_strand_id
1 'polypeptide(L)'
;MNTAVVKSERAGQMIVVGWTFLLVAAVLWPFASPGMPMLRDMVVPPHPALTDAAWGLGESAARSAPQDTVLALAGGFTDAGLVMRLLMLCGLTVGGVAAAELVRRVLHVGVVGQIAAVTMLLWNPFVVERLLQGQWSLVLAMTLLPAVALTTVVAAPWWRATAMAVAGLTPTGALLAVAVAVVAARTWRDRLVALGTGAVVSAPWLVATALGSGAGVADPAGAAAFAARAERWVGTLGAVAGLGGIWNRQAVPVAREAGPAALAVVALLALFVVGARMAWGSRARPGSSHSALIGARRRLIVLAVASVIVIAALATPPGLSLMEWALETVPGAGLLRDAQKWVALAVPGYVVLAAAGAETVARQIPDHRRWLAALFAVTVIIAAVPDLPRAVAPVKPVAPWPGWSAVSGIVAMDDTAVAVLPAGPYRIIDGRPTYDPAVKTLPAPVLATGDLVVSGVAVGGEGSTSATVEKTLLDAPDHAIDVLRAHGAGWVLVENSPGEVGDSERVLSRLEVVYSDEHLTLHRVPGAIERPERADRTLAWIALLAWASMALAGPVRGLLPGSGRTRSAAGTRART
;
A
#
# COMPACT_ATOMS: atom_id res chain seq x y z
N MET A 1 -20.63 35.99 16.86
CA MET A 1 -20.74 34.93 15.84
C MET A 1 -22.07 34.21 16.07
N ASN A 2 -22.93 34.14 15.05
CA ASN A 2 -24.35 33.77 15.21
C ASN A 2 -24.50 32.25 15.46
N THR A 3 -25.25 31.85 16.49
CA THR A 3 -25.40 30.43 16.91
C THR A 3 -25.96 29.53 15.82
N ALA A 4 -26.75 30.07 14.89
CA ALA A 4 -27.27 29.35 13.71
C ALA A 4 -26.18 28.94 12.72
N VAL A 5 -25.18 29.80 12.48
CA VAL A 5 -24.06 29.52 11.56
C VAL A 5 -23.21 28.37 12.10
N VAL A 6 -22.92 28.40 13.41
CA VAL A 6 -22.15 27.33 14.09
C VAL A 6 -22.90 26.00 14.04
N LYS A 7 -24.23 25.99 14.21
CA LYS A 7 -25.05 24.78 14.08
C LYS A 7 -25.03 24.22 12.65
N SER A 8 -25.15 25.08 11.64
CA SER A 8 -25.11 24.66 10.23
C SER A 8 -23.76 24.09 9.81
N GLU A 9 -22.65 24.69 10.26
CA GLU A 9 -21.30 24.18 9.98
C GLU A 9 -21.07 22.81 10.62
N ARG A 10 -21.51 22.63 11.88
CA ARG A 10 -21.44 21.33 12.58
C ARG A 10 -22.25 20.26 11.88
N ALA A 11 -23.48 20.57 11.44
CA ALA A 11 -24.31 19.63 10.70
C ALA A 11 -23.63 19.19 9.39
N GLY A 12 -23.04 20.13 8.63
CA GLY A 12 -22.29 19.81 7.42
C GLY A 12 -21.08 18.90 7.68
N GLN A 13 -20.32 19.16 8.75
CA GLN A 13 -19.20 18.30 9.15
C GLN A 13 -19.65 16.88 9.52
N MET A 14 -20.76 16.75 10.26
CA MET A 14 -21.31 15.44 10.60
C MET A 14 -21.74 14.65 9.37
N ILE A 15 -22.31 15.30 8.35
CA ILE A 15 -22.67 14.66 7.07
C ILE A 15 -21.42 14.10 6.39
N VAL A 16 -20.35 14.90 6.29
CA VAL A 16 -19.10 14.49 5.63
C VAL A 16 -18.42 13.34 6.38
N VAL A 17 -18.38 13.40 7.72
CA VAL A 17 -17.84 12.32 8.56
C VAL A 17 -18.69 11.05 8.41
N GLY A 18 -20.01 11.17 8.48
CA GLY A 18 -20.93 10.03 8.28
C GLY A 18 -20.78 9.40 6.90
N TRP A 19 -20.66 10.22 5.85
CA TRP A 19 -20.38 9.75 4.50
C TRP A 19 -19.03 9.02 4.39
N THR A 20 -18.00 9.53 5.08
CA THR A 20 -16.69 8.89 5.15
C THR A 20 -16.82 7.49 5.77
N PHE A 21 -17.44 7.37 6.95
CA PHE A 21 -17.65 6.06 7.59
C PHE A 21 -18.47 5.10 6.73
N LEU A 22 -19.48 5.58 6.01
CA LEU A 22 -20.26 4.76 5.10
C LEU A 22 -19.38 4.15 3.99
N LEU A 23 -18.53 4.97 3.34
CA LEU A 23 -17.63 4.47 2.30
C LEU A 23 -16.54 3.55 2.86
N VAL A 24 -15.97 3.88 4.03
CA VAL A 24 -15.00 3.00 4.70
C VAL A 24 -15.62 1.65 5.05
N ALA A 25 -16.85 1.63 5.58
CA ALA A 25 -17.57 0.40 5.84
C ALA A 25 -17.83 -0.40 4.54
N ALA A 26 -18.19 0.27 3.45
CA ALA A 26 -18.40 -0.37 2.15
C ALA A 26 -17.13 -0.95 1.53
N VAL A 27 -15.95 -0.38 1.81
CA VAL A 27 -14.65 -0.89 1.34
C VAL A 27 -14.15 -2.03 2.25
N LEU A 28 -14.31 -1.89 3.56
CA LEU A 28 -13.72 -2.80 4.56
C LEU A 28 -14.67 -3.88 5.07
N TRP A 29 -15.91 -3.97 4.59
CA TRP A 29 -16.87 -4.97 5.06
C TRP A 29 -16.34 -6.42 5.03
N PRO A 30 -15.49 -6.88 4.07
CA PRO A 30 -15.00 -8.26 4.08
C PRO A 30 -14.15 -8.55 5.32
N PHE A 31 -13.44 -7.54 5.83
CA PHE A 31 -12.58 -7.63 7.01
C PHE A 31 -13.36 -7.63 8.33
N ALA A 32 -14.69 -7.44 8.31
CA ALA A 32 -15.52 -7.60 9.50
C ALA A 32 -15.58 -9.06 9.97
N SER A 33 -15.25 -10.02 9.09
CA SER A 33 -15.20 -11.45 9.45
C SER A 33 -13.90 -11.80 10.18
N PRO A 34 -13.92 -12.73 11.14
CA PRO A 34 -12.72 -13.26 11.77
C PRO A 34 -11.93 -14.14 10.78
N GLY A 35 -10.67 -14.42 11.12
CA GLY A 35 -9.78 -15.26 10.31
C GLY A 35 -8.51 -14.53 9.86
N MET A 36 -7.72 -15.25 9.06
CA MET A 36 -6.46 -14.84 8.47
C MET A 36 -6.68 -14.23 7.08
N PRO A 37 -6.33 -12.95 6.86
CA PRO A 37 -6.29 -12.38 5.51
C PRO A 37 -5.27 -13.15 4.66
N MET A 38 -5.77 -13.84 3.63
CA MET A 38 -4.98 -14.70 2.73
C MET A 38 -5.47 -14.51 1.29
N LEU A 39 -4.83 -13.58 0.58
CA LEU A 39 -5.03 -13.37 -0.85
C LEU A 39 -3.82 -12.66 -1.43
N ARG A 40 -3.10 -13.34 -2.32
CA ARG A 40 -1.89 -12.89 -3.02
C ARG A 40 -0.87 -12.34 -2.01
N ASP A 41 -0.51 -11.05 -2.12
CA ASP A 41 0.47 -10.41 -1.25
C ASP A 41 -0.04 -10.22 0.20
N MET A 42 -1.36 -10.34 0.42
CA MET A 42 -1.96 -10.20 1.74
C MET A 42 -1.96 -11.54 2.45
N VAL A 43 -0.92 -11.73 3.26
CA VAL A 43 -0.79 -12.85 4.19
C VAL A 43 -0.48 -12.25 5.56
N VAL A 44 -1.44 -12.35 6.47
CA VAL A 44 -1.32 -11.80 7.83
C VAL A 44 -1.76 -12.87 8.83
N PRO A 45 -0.87 -13.79 9.23
CA PRO A 45 -1.18 -14.78 10.26
C PRO A 45 -1.49 -14.08 11.60
N PRO A 46 -2.28 -14.71 12.50
CA PRO A 46 -2.59 -14.13 13.80
C PRO A 46 -1.34 -13.81 14.62
N HIS A 47 -0.34 -14.68 14.55
CA HIS A 47 0.95 -14.58 15.24
C HIS A 47 2.10 -14.73 14.24
N PRO A 48 2.43 -13.69 13.45
CA PRO A 48 3.55 -13.74 12.53
C PRO A 48 4.87 -13.88 13.28
N ALA A 49 5.80 -14.64 12.71
CA ALA A 49 7.11 -14.85 13.29
C ALA A 49 8.05 -13.65 13.06
N LEU A 50 8.87 -13.33 14.08
CA LEU A 50 9.88 -12.27 14.01
C LEU A 50 11.22 -12.80 13.47
N THR A 51 11.22 -13.25 12.22
CA THR A 51 12.39 -13.76 11.49
C THR A 51 13.18 -12.64 10.81
N ASP A 52 14.37 -12.94 10.26
CA ASP A 52 15.16 -11.95 9.51
C ASP A 52 14.40 -11.43 8.28
N ALA A 53 13.56 -12.27 7.66
CA ALA A 53 12.64 -11.86 6.60
C ALA A 53 11.64 -10.79 7.07
N ALA A 54 11.10 -10.90 8.29
CA ALA A 54 10.18 -9.89 8.84
C ALA A 54 10.84 -8.51 9.03
N TRP A 55 12.17 -8.48 9.22
CA TRP A 55 12.99 -7.25 9.24
C TRP A 55 13.42 -6.76 7.86
N GLY A 56 13.21 -7.57 6.81
CA GLY A 56 13.75 -7.31 5.47
C GLY A 56 15.25 -7.61 5.34
N LEU A 57 15.83 -8.41 6.25
CA LEU A 57 17.24 -8.81 6.27
C LEU A 57 17.49 -10.16 5.57
N GLY A 58 16.45 -10.79 5.02
CA GLY A 58 16.57 -12.02 4.23
C GLY A 58 17.10 -11.79 2.82
N GLU A 59 17.09 -12.86 2.01
CA GLU A 59 17.55 -12.81 0.60
C GLU A 59 16.62 -11.98 -0.29
N SER A 60 15.33 -11.90 0.04
CA SER A 60 14.35 -11.08 -0.68
C SER A 60 14.48 -9.59 -0.38
N ALA A 61 14.15 -8.75 -1.36
CA ALA A 61 14.13 -7.30 -1.16
C ALA A 61 13.19 -6.87 -0.01
N ALA A 62 13.63 -5.88 0.79
CA ALA A 62 12.94 -5.34 1.97
C ALA A 62 11.65 -4.53 1.65
N ARG A 63 10.71 -5.13 0.93
CA ARG A 63 9.49 -4.50 0.39
C ARG A 63 8.41 -4.26 1.44
N SER A 64 8.48 -4.96 2.57
CA SER A 64 7.52 -4.89 3.68
C SER A 64 8.13 -4.36 4.98
N ALA A 65 9.33 -3.78 4.97
CA ALA A 65 9.90 -3.13 6.15
C ALA A 65 9.34 -1.69 6.30
N PRO A 66 8.82 -1.27 7.48
CA PRO A 66 8.70 -2.02 8.73
C PRO A 66 7.35 -2.76 8.92
N GLN A 67 6.42 -2.76 7.95
CA GLN A 67 5.11 -3.42 8.06
C GLN A 67 5.18 -4.81 8.71
N ASP A 68 5.95 -5.75 8.17
CA ASP A 68 5.94 -7.13 8.65
C ASP A 68 6.55 -7.23 10.06
N THR A 69 7.57 -6.43 10.37
CA THR A 69 8.12 -6.31 11.73
C THR A 69 7.05 -5.80 12.71
N VAL A 70 6.32 -4.75 12.35
CA VAL A 70 5.26 -4.16 13.19
C VAL A 70 4.15 -5.18 13.43
N LEU A 71 3.77 -5.95 12.40
CA LEU A 71 2.77 -7.01 12.52
C LEU A 71 3.26 -8.18 13.38
N ALA A 72 4.52 -8.61 13.23
CA ALA A 72 5.09 -9.68 14.06
C ALA A 72 5.18 -9.27 15.54
N LEU A 73 5.63 -8.04 15.82
CA LEU A 73 5.67 -7.50 17.18
C LEU A 73 4.27 -7.38 17.79
N ALA A 74 3.30 -6.89 17.03
CA ALA A 74 1.91 -6.86 17.45
C ALA A 74 1.35 -8.27 17.71
N GLY A 75 1.70 -9.22 16.84
CA GLY A 75 1.39 -10.64 16.92
C GLY A 75 1.81 -11.29 18.23
N GLY A 76 2.87 -10.80 18.88
CA GLY A 76 3.29 -11.26 20.20
C GLY A 76 2.33 -10.91 21.34
N PHE A 77 1.45 -9.91 21.16
CA PHE A 77 0.53 -9.41 22.18
C PHE A 77 -0.95 -9.59 21.82
N THR A 78 -1.27 -9.57 20.53
CA THR A 78 -2.63 -9.63 20.00
C THR A 78 -2.64 -10.22 18.59
N ASP A 79 -3.81 -10.42 18.01
CA ASP A 79 -3.96 -10.85 16.62
C ASP A 79 -3.44 -9.76 15.66
N ALA A 80 -2.41 -10.07 14.88
CA ALA A 80 -1.82 -9.12 13.92
C ALA A 80 -2.83 -8.70 12.83
N GLY A 81 -3.76 -9.60 12.48
CA GLY A 81 -4.88 -9.30 11.58
C GLY A 81 -5.82 -8.24 12.16
N LEU A 82 -6.06 -8.22 13.48
CA LEU A 82 -6.81 -7.14 14.14
C LEU A 82 -6.08 -5.80 14.00
N VAL A 83 -4.76 -5.77 14.21
CA VAL A 83 -3.96 -4.55 14.04
C VAL A 83 -4.02 -4.03 12.60
N MET A 84 -3.88 -4.90 11.61
CA MET A 84 -4.06 -4.55 10.20
C MET A 84 -5.44 -3.90 9.95
N ARG A 85 -6.52 -4.51 10.48
CA ARG A 85 -7.89 -4.00 10.33
C ARG A 85 -8.06 -2.62 10.96
N LEU A 86 -7.52 -2.41 12.16
CA LEU A 86 -7.57 -1.12 12.84
C LEU A 86 -6.76 -0.05 12.09
N LEU A 87 -5.58 -0.40 11.55
CA LEU A 87 -4.79 0.51 10.71
C LEU A 87 -5.58 0.93 9.46
N MET A 88 -6.22 -0.02 8.78
CA MET A 88 -7.06 0.26 7.62
C MET A 88 -8.27 1.14 7.99
N LEU A 89 -9.02 0.78 9.04
CA LEU A 89 -10.19 1.53 9.49
C LEU A 89 -9.83 2.97 9.86
N CYS A 90 -8.82 3.15 10.71
CA CYS A 90 -8.37 4.46 11.17
C CYS A 90 -7.77 5.27 10.01
N GLY A 91 -6.93 4.65 9.19
CA GLY A 91 -6.25 5.31 8.09
C GLY A 91 -7.17 5.79 6.98
N LEU A 92 -8.09 4.95 6.53
CA LEU A 92 -9.10 5.34 5.53
C LEU A 92 -10.02 6.44 6.07
N THR A 93 -10.40 6.38 7.35
CA THR A 93 -11.22 7.40 8.00
C THR A 93 -10.47 8.74 8.08
N VAL A 94 -9.23 8.72 8.57
CA VAL A 94 -8.36 9.91 8.62
C VAL A 94 -8.13 10.47 7.22
N GLY A 95 -7.87 9.61 6.23
CA GLY A 95 -7.72 9.97 4.82
C GLY A 95 -8.94 10.69 4.27
N GLY A 96 -10.14 10.13 4.46
CA GLY A 96 -11.39 10.74 4.03
C GLY A 96 -11.65 12.10 4.66
N VAL A 97 -11.56 12.18 6.00
CA VAL A 97 -11.71 13.46 6.73
C VAL A 97 -10.65 14.48 6.28
N ALA A 98 -9.40 14.05 6.08
CA ALA A 98 -8.34 14.91 5.61
C ALA A 98 -8.54 15.38 4.16
N ALA A 99 -9.09 14.55 3.28
CA ALA A 99 -9.43 14.95 1.90
C ALA A 99 -10.52 16.02 1.89
N ALA A 100 -11.59 15.84 2.68
CA ALA A 100 -12.63 16.85 2.86
C ALA A 100 -12.04 18.16 3.41
N GLU A 101 -11.23 18.07 4.46
CA GLU A 101 -10.61 19.24 5.08
C GLU A 101 -9.60 19.94 4.16
N LEU A 102 -8.84 19.17 3.36
CA LEU A 102 -7.93 19.68 2.35
C LEU A 102 -8.67 20.55 1.34
N VAL A 103 -9.73 20.02 0.72
CA VAL A 103 -10.50 20.77 -0.29
C VAL A 103 -11.22 21.96 0.32
N ARG A 104 -11.73 21.83 1.55
CA ARG A 104 -12.33 22.95 2.29
C ARG A 104 -11.33 24.08 2.49
N ARG A 105 -10.07 23.79 2.84
CA ARG A 105 -9.04 24.82 3.06
C ARG A 105 -8.47 25.41 1.77
N VAL A 106 -8.23 24.60 0.73
CA VAL A 106 -7.56 25.08 -0.49
C VAL A 106 -8.52 25.62 -1.56
N LEU A 107 -9.80 25.22 -1.53
CA LEU A 107 -10.83 25.68 -2.46
C LEU A 107 -11.95 26.49 -1.80
N HIS A 108 -12.12 26.43 -0.47
CA HIS A 108 -13.25 27.05 0.24
C HIS A 108 -14.62 26.52 -0.23
N VAL A 109 -14.68 25.20 -0.50
CA VAL A 109 -15.90 24.51 -0.94
C VAL A 109 -16.81 24.14 0.23
N GLY A 110 -18.10 23.97 -0.05
CA GLY A 110 -19.10 23.51 0.92
C GLY A 110 -19.11 21.98 1.10
N VAL A 111 -20.22 21.46 1.63
CA VAL A 111 -20.43 20.01 1.83
C VAL A 111 -20.39 19.24 0.51
N VAL A 112 -20.88 19.82 -0.59
CA VAL A 112 -20.91 19.18 -1.92
C VAL A 112 -19.50 18.82 -2.39
N GLY A 113 -18.58 19.78 -2.42
CA GLY A 113 -17.19 19.51 -2.81
C GLY A 113 -16.49 18.53 -1.86
N GLN A 114 -16.80 18.56 -0.56
CA GLN A 114 -16.23 17.63 0.42
C GLN A 114 -16.71 16.19 0.20
N ILE A 115 -18.01 15.97 -0.05
CA ILE A 115 -18.55 14.64 -0.38
C ILE A 115 -17.89 14.09 -1.65
N ALA A 116 -17.73 14.91 -2.70
CA ALA A 116 -17.05 14.49 -3.93
C ALA A 116 -15.57 14.12 -3.68
N ALA A 117 -14.84 14.88 -2.86
CA ALA A 117 -13.46 14.58 -2.49
C ALA A 117 -13.33 13.24 -1.75
N VAL A 118 -14.17 13.00 -0.74
CA VAL A 118 -14.19 11.75 0.03
C VAL A 118 -14.52 10.56 -0.87
N THR A 119 -15.49 10.73 -1.77
CA THR A 119 -15.91 9.68 -2.71
C THR A 119 -14.78 9.35 -3.69
N MET A 120 -14.14 10.35 -4.28
CA MET A 120 -12.99 10.16 -5.19
C MET A 120 -11.83 9.42 -4.51
N LEU A 121 -11.57 9.71 -3.23
CA LEU A 121 -10.50 9.08 -2.48
C LEU A 121 -10.76 7.60 -2.20
N LEU A 122 -11.95 7.26 -1.72
CA LEU A 122 -12.27 5.94 -1.18
C LEU A 122 -12.90 4.99 -2.21
N TRP A 123 -13.52 5.54 -3.25
CA TRP A 123 -14.23 4.78 -4.28
C TRP A 123 -13.59 4.98 -5.65
N ASN A 124 -12.50 4.25 -5.91
CA ASN A 124 -11.80 4.28 -7.18
C ASN A 124 -11.14 2.91 -7.48
N PRO A 125 -10.78 2.62 -8.76
CA PRO A 125 -10.14 1.37 -9.15
C PRO A 125 -8.87 1.02 -8.38
N PHE A 126 -8.02 1.99 -8.05
CA PHE A 126 -6.79 1.75 -7.31
C PHE A 126 -7.04 1.05 -5.98
N VAL A 127 -8.06 1.48 -5.23
CA VAL A 127 -8.44 0.85 -3.95
C VAL A 127 -8.78 -0.62 -4.16
N VAL A 128 -9.60 -0.92 -5.16
CA VAL A 128 -10.10 -2.29 -5.41
C VAL A 128 -9.01 -3.19 -5.93
N GLU A 129 -8.31 -2.75 -6.98
CA GLU A 129 -7.23 -3.51 -7.61
C GLU A 129 -6.10 -3.82 -6.62
N ARG A 130 -5.74 -2.86 -5.76
CA ARG A 130 -4.66 -3.06 -4.78
C ARG A 130 -5.10 -3.87 -3.56
N LEU A 131 -6.37 -3.79 -3.14
CA LEU A 131 -6.90 -4.73 -2.13
C LEU A 131 -6.94 -6.17 -2.68
N LEU A 132 -7.38 -6.36 -3.93
CA LEU A 132 -7.42 -7.68 -4.57
C LEU A 132 -6.02 -8.23 -4.84
N GLN A 133 -5.04 -7.37 -5.10
CA GLN A 133 -3.63 -7.77 -5.18
C GLN A 133 -3.03 -8.13 -3.80
N GLY A 134 -3.70 -7.77 -2.71
CA GLY A 134 -3.24 -8.01 -1.34
C GLY A 134 -2.35 -6.90 -0.76
N GLN A 135 -2.31 -5.74 -1.40
CA GLN A 135 -1.43 -4.61 -1.06
C GLN A 135 -2.17 -3.58 -0.18
N TRP A 136 -2.70 -4.04 0.96
CA TRP A 136 -3.51 -3.24 1.87
C TRP A 136 -2.77 -1.99 2.40
N SER A 137 -1.48 -2.11 2.70
CA SER A 137 -0.66 -1.00 3.22
C SER A 137 -0.40 0.07 2.16
N LEU A 138 -0.39 -0.30 0.88
CA LEU A 138 -0.30 0.66 -0.22
C LEU A 138 -1.62 1.42 -0.40
N VAL A 139 -2.77 0.75 -0.21
CA VAL A 139 -4.08 1.40 -0.17
C VAL A 139 -4.13 2.39 1.00
N LEU A 140 -3.69 1.96 2.19
CA LEU A 140 -3.54 2.83 3.35
C LEU A 140 -2.64 4.05 3.04
N ALA A 141 -1.47 3.83 2.44
CA ALA A 141 -0.55 4.91 2.08
C ALA A 141 -1.19 5.92 1.11
N MET A 142 -1.84 5.44 0.05
CA MET A 142 -2.56 6.26 -0.93
C MET A 142 -3.65 7.09 -0.24
N THR A 143 -4.46 6.48 0.62
CA THR A 143 -5.57 7.16 1.30
C THR A 143 -5.09 8.22 2.29
N LEU A 144 -3.86 8.12 2.80
CA LEU A 144 -3.25 9.11 3.68
C LEU A 144 -2.56 10.26 2.93
N LEU A 145 -2.39 10.20 1.60
CA LEU A 145 -1.75 11.29 0.83
C LEU A 145 -2.48 12.64 0.97
N PRO A 146 -3.82 12.72 0.98
CA PRO A 146 -4.52 13.96 1.32
C PRO A 146 -4.21 14.48 2.74
N ALA A 147 -3.99 13.59 3.72
CA ALA A 147 -3.56 13.97 5.07
C ALA A 147 -2.12 14.53 5.08
N VAL A 148 -1.21 13.94 4.32
CA VAL A 148 0.15 14.47 4.12
C VAL A 148 0.10 15.86 3.46
N ALA A 149 -0.71 16.01 2.41
CA ALA A 149 -0.90 17.29 1.74
C ALA A 149 -1.51 18.34 2.68
N LEU A 150 -2.58 17.99 3.40
CA LEU A 150 -3.26 18.87 4.35
C LEU A 150 -2.32 19.34 5.46
N THR A 151 -1.65 18.41 6.15
CA THR A 151 -0.75 18.71 7.27
C THR A 151 0.42 19.58 6.85
N THR A 152 0.93 19.39 5.62
CA THR A 152 1.93 20.27 5.01
C THR A 152 1.35 21.67 4.74
N VAL A 153 0.18 21.73 4.09
CA VAL A 153 -0.50 22.97 3.75
C VAL A 153 -0.90 23.78 4.97
N VAL A 154 -1.17 23.16 6.11
CA VAL A 154 -1.54 23.87 7.35
C VAL A 154 -0.36 24.08 8.30
N ALA A 155 0.85 23.75 7.85
CA ALA A 155 2.09 23.87 8.61
C ALA A 155 2.06 23.12 9.95
N ALA A 156 1.59 21.87 9.94
CA ALA A 156 1.56 20.96 11.09
C ALA A 156 2.61 19.84 10.93
N PRO A 157 3.91 20.13 11.11
CA PRO A 157 5.00 19.21 10.77
C PRO A 157 4.95 17.90 11.56
N TRP A 158 4.50 17.93 12.81
CA TRP A 158 4.39 16.72 13.66
C TRP A 158 3.29 15.78 13.18
N TRP A 159 2.12 16.31 12.81
CA TRP A 159 1.06 15.51 12.20
C TRP A 159 1.41 15.06 10.79
N ARG A 160 2.20 15.84 10.07
CA ARG A 160 2.78 15.42 8.79
C ARG A 160 3.72 14.24 8.99
N ALA A 161 4.60 14.27 9.99
CA ALA A 161 5.49 13.16 10.31
C ALA A 161 4.71 11.88 10.62
N THR A 162 3.65 11.97 11.42
CA THR A 162 2.74 10.84 11.66
C THR A 162 2.11 10.30 10.38
N ALA A 163 1.53 11.18 9.54
CA ALA A 163 0.91 10.75 8.30
C ALA A 163 1.91 10.11 7.33
N MET A 164 3.14 10.66 7.25
CA MET A 164 4.22 10.10 6.44
C MET A 164 4.70 8.76 6.97
N ALA A 165 4.86 8.59 8.28
CA ALA A 165 5.30 7.35 8.89
C ALA A 165 4.28 6.22 8.69
N VAL A 166 3.00 6.49 8.93
CA VAL A 166 1.92 5.50 8.74
C VAL A 166 1.73 5.16 7.26
N ALA A 167 1.85 6.13 6.35
CA ALA A 167 1.91 5.84 4.92
C ALA A 167 3.18 5.03 4.56
N GLY A 168 4.29 5.30 5.24
CA GLY A 168 5.57 4.62 5.10
C GLY A 168 5.69 3.29 5.84
N LEU A 169 4.61 2.52 5.97
CA LEU A 169 4.70 1.11 6.38
C LEU A 169 5.42 0.25 5.32
N THR A 170 5.49 0.73 4.08
CA THR A 170 6.27 0.14 3.00
C THR A 170 7.17 1.19 2.33
N PRO A 171 8.26 0.78 1.64
CA PRO A 171 9.15 1.70 0.94
C PRO A 171 8.41 2.60 -0.07
N THR A 172 7.47 2.02 -0.83
CA THR A 172 6.67 2.77 -1.80
C THR A 172 5.81 3.83 -1.10
N GLY A 173 5.13 3.46 -0.01
CA GLY A 173 4.29 4.40 0.73
C GLY A 173 5.07 5.58 1.31
N ALA A 174 6.30 5.33 1.78
CA ALA A 174 7.20 6.37 2.28
C ALA A 174 7.57 7.37 1.16
N LEU A 175 7.94 6.86 -0.01
CA LEU A 175 8.31 7.69 -1.16
C LEU A 175 7.11 8.49 -1.71
N LEU A 176 5.92 7.90 -1.78
CA LEU A 176 4.69 8.60 -2.14
C LEU A 176 4.41 9.76 -1.17
N ALA A 177 4.54 9.52 0.12
CA ALA A 177 4.32 10.54 1.15
C ALA A 177 5.36 11.67 1.06
N VAL A 178 6.63 11.35 0.84
CA VAL A 178 7.70 12.34 0.63
C VAL A 178 7.41 13.22 -0.59
N ALA A 179 7.06 12.61 -1.73
CA ALA A 179 6.75 13.34 -2.95
C ALA A 179 5.59 14.33 -2.73
N VAL A 180 4.48 13.87 -2.12
CA VAL A 180 3.33 14.73 -1.83
C VAL A 180 3.68 15.82 -0.83
N ALA A 181 4.45 15.53 0.23
CA ALA A 181 4.89 16.52 1.21
C ALA A 181 5.78 17.61 0.56
N VAL A 182 6.74 17.23 -0.28
CA VAL A 182 7.64 18.17 -0.97
C VAL A 182 6.88 19.05 -1.98
N VAL A 183 5.93 18.46 -2.71
CA VAL A 183 5.08 19.16 -3.68
C VAL A 183 4.12 20.12 -2.97
N ALA A 184 3.51 19.69 -1.85
CA ALA A 184 2.62 20.53 -1.05
C ALA A 184 3.36 21.63 -0.27
N ALA A 185 4.65 21.45 0.02
CA ALA A 185 5.45 22.34 0.86
C ALA A 185 5.43 23.78 0.38
N ARG A 186 5.40 24.69 1.35
CA ARG A 186 5.21 26.13 1.10
C ARG A 186 6.51 26.87 0.88
N THR A 187 7.57 26.42 1.52
CA THR A 187 8.90 27.06 1.52
C THR A 187 9.98 26.01 1.29
N TRP A 188 11.19 26.46 0.95
CA TRP A 188 12.35 25.57 0.84
C TRP A 188 12.69 24.89 2.17
N ARG A 189 12.56 25.61 3.30
CA ARG A 189 12.75 25.02 4.63
C ARG A 189 11.75 23.89 4.89
N ASP A 190 10.49 24.09 4.53
CA ASP A 190 9.45 23.06 4.68
C ASP A 190 9.74 21.80 3.83
N ARG A 191 10.29 21.98 2.61
CA ARG A 191 10.78 20.87 1.78
C ARG A 191 11.93 20.12 2.43
N LEU A 192 12.92 20.82 2.98
CA LEU A 192 14.05 20.19 3.67
C LEU A 192 13.58 19.40 4.90
N VAL A 193 12.63 19.94 5.68
CA VAL A 193 12.04 19.20 6.81
C VAL A 193 11.24 17.99 6.31
N ALA A 194 10.50 18.10 5.20
CA ALA A 194 9.80 16.97 4.58
C ALA A 194 10.77 15.86 4.16
N LEU A 195 11.86 16.23 3.51
CA LEU A 195 12.91 15.29 3.08
C LEU A 195 13.60 14.64 4.28
N GLY A 196 13.95 15.41 5.30
CA GLY A 196 14.53 14.86 6.54
C GLY A 196 13.58 13.90 7.26
N THR A 197 12.29 14.25 7.35
CA THR A 197 11.25 13.35 7.87
C THR A 197 11.15 12.09 7.01
N GLY A 198 11.19 12.24 5.69
CA GLY A 198 11.19 11.15 4.73
C GLY A 198 12.35 10.18 4.89
N ALA A 199 13.55 10.69 5.12
CA ALA A 199 14.74 9.88 5.38
C ALA A 199 14.59 9.07 6.67
N VAL A 200 14.09 9.68 7.75
CA VAL A 200 13.84 8.98 9.02
C VAL A 200 12.74 7.92 8.87
N VAL A 201 11.64 8.24 8.19
CA VAL A 201 10.56 7.28 7.89
C VAL A 201 11.03 6.14 6.98
N SER A 202 12.01 6.41 6.10
CA SER A 202 12.57 5.40 5.20
C SER A 202 13.68 4.56 5.84
N ALA A 203 14.13 4.91 7.05
CA ALA A 203 15.24 4.24 7.70
C ALA A 203 15.06 2.71 7.82
N PRO A 204 13.87 2.16 8.19
CA PRO A 204 13.74 0.71 8.36
C PRO A 204 14.09 -0.08 7.10
N TRP A 205 13.57 0.32 5.94
CA TRP A 205 13.85 -0.38 4.70
C TRP A 205 15.20 -0.02 4.10
N LEU A 206 15.69 1.21 4.28
CA LEU A 206 17.04 1.59 3.83
C LEU A 206 18.13 0.83 4.58
N VAL A 207 17.97 0.69 5.90
CA VAL A 207 18.88 -0.11 6.73
C VAL A 207 18.77 -1.59 6.37
N ALA A 208 17.55 -2.11 6.21
CA ALA A 208 17.35 -3.49 5.78
C ALA A 208 17.98 -3.77 4.41
N THR A 209 17.81 -2.89 3.42
CA THR A 209 18.47 -3.00 2.11
C THR A 209 19.99 -2.88 2.21
N ALA A 210 20.53 -2.01 3.08
CA ALA A 210 21.97 -1.85 3.21
C ALA A 210 22.66 -3.04 3.90
N LEU A 211 21.94 -3.75 4.78
CA LEU A 211 22.44 -4.89 5.52
C LEU A 211 22.11 -6.24 4.87
N GLY A 212 21.00 -6.32 4.13
CA GLY A 212 20.52 -7.53 3.48
C GLY A 212 21.25 -7.83 2.18
N SER A 213 21.21 -9.10 1.78
CA SER A 213 21.80 -9.58 0.51
C SER A 213 20.89 -9.35 -0.70
N GLY A 214 19.63 -8.96 -0.50
CA GLY A 214 18.65 -8.68 -1.57
C GLY A 214 18.81 -7.33 -2.29
N ALA A 215 19.87 -6.57 -2.02
CA ALA A 215 20.15 -5.30 -2.68
C ALA A 215 20.87 -5.53 -4.02
N GLY A 216 20.10 -5.69 -5.09
CA GLY A 216 20.64 -5.94 -6.43
C GLY A 216 19.91 -5.21 -7.56
N VAL A 217 20.41 -5.47 -8.77
CA VAL A 217 19.67 -5.25 -10.02
C VAL A 217 18.52 -6.27 -10.10
N ALA A 218 17.50 -5.97 -10.89
CA ALA A 218 16.32 -6.81 -11.03
C ALA A 218 16.21 -7.36 -12.44
N ASP A 219 15.49 -8.47 -12.61
CA ASP A 219 15.28 -9.08 -13.92
C ASP A 219 14.55 -8.10 -14.88
N PRO A 220 15.12 -7.78 -16.06
CA PRO A 220 14.50 -6.91 -17.06
C PRO A 220 13.13 -7.40 -17.53
N ALA A 221 12.86 -8.70 -17.52
CA ALA A 221 11.54 -9.25 -17.85
C ALA A 221 10.43 -8.69 -16.96
N GLY A 222 10.80 -8.23 -15.75
CA GLY A 222 9.92 -7.50 -14.84
C GLY A 222 9.32 -6.21 -15.41
N ALA A 223 10.00 -5.53 -16.34
CA ALA A 223 9.52 -4.27 -16.92
C ALA A 223 8.18 -4.47 -17.65
N ALA A 224 8.14 -5.41 -18.61
CA ALA A 224 6.93 -5.72 -19.37
C ALA A 224 5.88 -6.47 -18.54
N ALA A 225 6.33 -7.33 -17.61
CA ALA A 225 5.43 -8.10 -16.75
C ALA A 225 4.59 -7.19 -15.82
N PHE A 226 5.22 -6.18 -15.21
CA PHE A 226 4.62 -5.30 -14.20
C PHE A 226 4.17 -3.92 -14.72
N ALA A 227 4.30 -3.66 -16.02
CA ALA A 227 3.82 -2.43 -16.65
C ALA A 227 2.31 -2.22 -16.49
N ALA A 228 1.90 -0.95 -16.45
CA ALA A 228 0.48 -0.60 -16.43
C ALA A 228 -0.22 -1.14 -17.69
N ARG A 229 -1.38 -1.78 -17.50
CA ARG A 229 -2.11 -2.46 -18.57
C ARG A 229 -3.23 -1.61 -19.13
N ALA A 230 -3.46 -1.80 -20.43
CA ALA A 230 -4.62 -1.27 -21.11
C ALA A 230 -5.89 -1.98 -20.62
N GLU A 231 -6.94 -1.20 -20.42
CA GLU A 231 -8.30 -1.73 -20.31
C GLU A 231 -9.00 -1.68 -21.66
N ARG A 232 -9.90 -2.64 -21.87
CA ARG A 232 -10.52 -2.94 -23.18
C ARG A 232 -11.05 -1.71 -23.93
N TRP A 233 -11.65 -0.75 -23.24
CA TRP A 233 -12.37 0.36 -23.86
C TRP A 233 -11.69 1.72 -23.74
N VAL A 234 -10.61 1.83 -22.96
CA VAL A 234 -9.97 3.12 -22.65
C VAL A 234 -8.46 3.13 -22.89
N GLY A 235 -7.88 1.99 -23.26
CA GLY A 235 -6.43 1.83 -23.44
C GLY A 235 -5.66 2.05 -22.13
N THR A 236 -4.33 2.11 -22.21
CA THR A 236 -3.49 2.30 -21.01
C THR A 236 -3.65 3.68 -20.40
N LEU A 237 -3.67 4.73 -21.21
CA LEU A 237 -3.80 6.11 -20.71
C LEU A 237 -5.11 6.31 -19.97
N GLY A 238 -6.24 5.84 -20.51
CA GLY A 238 -7.54 5.96 -19.85
C GLY A 238 -7.68 5.05 -18.64
N ALA A 239 -7.06 3.86 -18.64
CA ALA A 239 -7.00 3.00 -17.46
C ALA A 239 -6.27 3.71 -16.31
N VAL A 240 -5.07 4.23 -16.57
CA VAL A 240 -4.25 4.97 -15.59
C VAL A 240 -4.93 6.28 -15.16
N ALA A 241 -5.56 7.02 -16.08
CA ALA A 241 -6.33 8.23 -15.76
C ALA A 241 -7.58 7.92 -14.91
N GLY A 242 -8.10 6.70 -15.00
CA GLY A 242 -9.13 6.18 -14.10
C GLY A 242 -8.58 5.67 -12.76
N LEU A 243 -7.27 5.75 -12.52
CA LEU A 243 -6.54 5.11 -11.40
C LEU A 243 -6.51 3.57 -11.43
N GLY A 244 -6.89 2.95 -12.54
CA GLY A 244 -6.82 1.50 -12.75
C GLY A 244 -5.57 1.08 -13.53
N GLY A 245 -5.67 -0.06 -14.22
CA GLY A 245 -4.61 -0.57 -15.09
C GLY A 245 -3.54 -1.39 -14.38
N ILE A 246 -3.87 -2.03 -13.26
CA ILE A 246 -2.98 -3.02 -12.62
C ILE A 246 -2.56 -4.12 -13.61
N TRP A 247 -1.32 -4.60 -13.46
CA TRP A 247 -0.74 -5.62 -14.34
C TRP A 247 -1.41 -7.00 -14.19
N ASN A 248 -1.97 -7.30 -13.02
CA ASN A 248 -2.65 -8.55 -12.72
C ASN A 248 -4.13 -8.49 -13.12
N ARG A 249 -4.50 -9.14 -14.23
CA ARG A 249 -5.89 -9.17 -14.72
C ARG A 249 -6.88 -9.72 -13.70
N GLN A 250 -6.49 -10.68 -12.87
CA GLN A 250 -7.38 -11.26 -11.86
C GLN A 250 -7.65 -10.33 -10.65
N ALA A 251 -6.99 -9.16 -10.61
CA ALA A 251 -7.27 -8.10 -9.63
C ALA A 251 -8.14 -6.98 -10.23
N VAL A 252 -8.44 -7.02 -11.53
CA VAL A 252 -9.27 -6.02 -12.21
C VAL A 252 -10.76 -6.32 -11.94
N PRO A 253 -11.56 -5.34 -11.45
CA PRO A 253 -12.99 -5.53 -11.27
C PRO A 253 -13.72 -5.83 -12.59
N VAL A 254 -14.69 -6.74 -12.57
CA VAL A 254 -15.43 -7.15 -13.79
C VAL A 254 -16.12 -5.96 -14.46
N ALA A 255 -16.63 -5.00 -13.68
CA ALA A 255 -17.25 -3.79 -14.23
C ALA A 255 -16.31 -2.96 -15.12
N ARG A 256 -14.99 -3.05 -14.93
CA ARG A 256 -13.97 -2.33 -15.73
C ARG A 256 -13.77 -2.94 -17.12
N GLU A 257 -14.12 -4.21 -17.30
CA GLU A 257 -14.03 -4.86 -18.62
C GLU A 257 -15.26 -4.58 -19.51
N ALA A 258 -16.32 -4.01 -18.92
CA ALA A 258 -17.56 -3.68 -19.62
C ALA A 258 -17.48 -2.31 -20.33
N GLY A 259 -18.21 -2.17 -21.45
CA GLY A 259 -18.27 -0.92 -22.24
C GLY A 259 -18.59 0.35 -21.43
N PRO A 260 -19.52 0.33 -20.45
CA PRO A 260 -19.82 1.49 -19.61
C PRO A 260 -18.62 2.05 -18.82
N ALA A 261 -17.57 1.27 -18.58
CA ALA A 261 -16.38 1.74 -17.89
C ALA A 261 -15.71 2.93 -18.63
N ALA A 262 -15.75 2.93 -19.96
CA ALA A 262 -15.24 4.06 -20.75
C ALA A 262 -16.05 5.34 -20.53
N LEU A 263 -17.38 5.24 -20.47
CA LEU A 263 -18.25 6.38 -20.17
C LEU A 263 -17.97 6.92 -18.76
N ALA A 264 -17.72 6.05 -17.79
CA ALA A 264 -17.38 6.47 -16.43
C ALA A 264 -16.05 7.25 -16.38
N VAL A 265 -15.00 6.78 -17.07
CA VAL A 265 -13.73 7.51 -17.17
C VAL A 265 -13.92 8.86 -17.86
N VAL A 266 -14.65 8.90 -18.98
CA VAL A 266 -14.93 10.16 -19.69
C VAL A 266 -15.72 11.13 -18.82
N ALA A 267 -16.75 10.66 -18.10
CA ALA A 267 -17.55 11.48 -17.21
C ALA A 267 -16.71 12.03 -16.03
N LEU A 268 -15.82 11.21 -15.48
CA LEU A 268 -14.89 11.64 -14.43
C LEU A 268 -13.94 12.73 -14.92
N LEU A 269 -13.34 12.55 -16.10
CA LEU A 269 -12.46 13.55 -16.71
C LEU A 269 -13.23 14.83 -17.06
N ALA A 270 -14.47 14.72 -17.55
CA ALA A 270 -15.34 15.87 -17.79
C ALA A 270 -15.62 16.64 -16.50
N LEU A 271 -15.90 15.94 -15.38
CA LEU A 271 -16.05 16.57 -14.07
C LEU A 271 -14.79 17.34 -13.66
N PHE A 272 -13.60 16.78 -13.91
CA PHE A 272 -12.33 17.47 -13.66
C PHE A 272 -12.16 18.72 -14.52
N VAL A 273 -12.51 18.65 -15.81
CA VAL A 273 -12.45 19.80 -16.73
C VAL A 273 -13.39 20.91 -16.29
N VAL A 274 -14.63 20.58 -15.90
CA VAL A 274 -15.61 21.54 -15.33
C VAL A 274 -15.04 22.21 -14.07
N GLY A 275 -14.34 21.46 -13.22
CA GLY A 275 -13.68 21.96 -12.02
C GLY A 275 -12.37 22.72 -12.25
N ALA A 276 -11.72 22.53 -13.40
CA ALA A 276 -10.34 22.95 -13.62
C ALA A 276 -10.15 24.46 -13.46
N ARG A 277 -11.08 25.27 -13.98
CA ARG A 277 -11.00 26.74 -13.86
C ARG A 277 -11.03 27.19 -12.40
N MET A 278 -11.90 26.59 -11.58
CA MET A 278 -12.00 26.92 -10.15
C MET A 278 -10.80 26.40 -9.36
N ALA A 279 -10.34 25.18 -9.67
CA ALA A 279 -9.17 24.58 -9.05
C ALA A 279 -7.90 25.38 -9.36
N TRP A 280 -7.80 25.95 -10.57
CA TRP A 280 -6.64 26.67 -11.05
C TRP A 280 -6.63 28.18 -10.70
N GLY A 281 -7.74 28.91 -10.87
CA GLY A 281 -7.85 30.37 -10.63
C GLY A 281 -8.03 30.73 -9.15
N SER A 282 -7.53 31.81 -8.55
CA SER A 282 -7.17 33.17 -8.98
C SER A 282 -5.68 33.50 -8.80
N ARG A 283 -5.20 34.64 -9.32
CA ARG A 283 -3.91 35.23 -8.95
C ARG A 283 -4.03 35.86 -7.56
N ALA A 284 -3.41 35.25 -6.54
CA ALA A 284 -3.22 35.91 -5.26
C ALA A 284 -2.09 36.94 -5.38
N ARG A 285 -2.17 38.03 -4.58
CA ARG A 285 -1.00 38.90 -4.37
C ARG A 285 0.16 38.07 -3.79
N PRO A 286 1.38 38.18 -4.34
CA PRO A 286 2.57 37.51 -3.80
C PRO A 286 2.72 37.78 -2.29
N GLY A 287 3.09 36.76 -1.51
CA GLY A 287 3.38 36.90 -0.07
C GLY A 287 2.22 36.65 0.91
N SER A 288 0.97 36.50 0.47
CA SER A 288 -0.16 36.17 1.37
C SER A 288 -0.25 34.67 1.68
N SER A 289 -0.79 34.31 2.87
CA SER A 289 -1.12 32.90 3.22
C SER A 289 -2.02 32.23 2.17
N HIS A 290 -2.89 33.02 1.54
CA HIS A 290 -3.75 32.61 0.44
C HIS A 290 -2.95 32.22 -0.82
N SER A 291 -1.85 32.90 -1.12
CA SER A 291 -0.96 32.55 -2.25
C SER A 291 -0.31 31.17 -2.08
N ALA A 292 0.10 30.83 -0.86
CA ALA A 292 0.70 29.52 -0.56
C ALA A 292 -0.31 28.37 -0.77
N LEU A 293 -1.59 28.57 -0.43
CA LEU A 293 -2.66 27.60 -0.68
C LEU A 293 -2.91 27.36 -2.16
N ILE A 294 -2.96 28.44 -2.96
CA ILE A 294 -3.14 28.37 -4.41
C ILE A 294 -1.94 27.69 -5.07
N GLY A 295 -0.72 28.01 -4.64
CA GLY A 295 0.49 27.37 -5.13
C GLY A 295 0.49 25.87 -4.86
N ALA A 296 0.13 25.45 -3.64
CA ALA A 296 0.08 24.05 -3.25
C ALA A 296 -0.92 23.26 -4.11
N ARG A 297 -2.19 23.71 -4.22
CA ARG A 297 -3.18 22.98 -5.02
C ARG A 297 -2.81 22.90 -6.52
N ARG A 298 -2.19 23.95 -7.10
CA ARG A 298 -1.70 23.89 -8.49
C ARG A 298 -0.61 22.84 -8.66
N ARG A 299 0.35 22.80 -7.73
CA ARG A 299 1.42 21.80 -7.75
C ARG A 299 0.88 20.38 -7.58
N LEU A 300 -0.16 20.17 -6.76
CA LEU A 300 -0.83 18.87 -6.64
C LEU A 300 -1.57 18.46 -7.93
N ILE A 301 -2.22 19.40 -8.63
CA ILE A 301 -2.84 19.13 -9.93
C ILE A 301 -1.78 18.79 -10.99
N VAL A 302 -0.66 19.52 -11.02
CA VAL A 302 0.47 19.22 -11.90
C VAL A 302 1.06 17.84 -11.60
N LEU A 303 1.25 17.50 -10.33
CA LEU A 303 1.69 16.17 -9.91
C LEU A 303 0.73 15.09 -10.42
N ALA A 304 -0.58 15.33 -10.34
CA ALA A 304 -1.56 14.38 -10.83
C ALA A 304 -1.49 14.15 -12.34
N VAL A 305 -1.47 15.23 -13.12
CA VAL A 305 -1.31 15.14 -14.58
C VAL A 305 0.02 14.47 -14.95
N ALA A 306 1.12 14.87 -14.30
CA ALA A 306 2.44 14.30 -14.54
C ALA A 306 2.48 12.80 -14.21
N SER A 307 1.93 12.38 -13.07
CA SER A 307 1.91 10.96 -12.71
C SER A 307 1.14 10.12 -13.74
N VAL A 308 -0.03 10.56 -14.21
CA VAL A 308 -0.79 9.82 -15.23
C VAL A 308 -0.02 9.72 -16.53
N ILE A 309 0.56 10.84 -17.01
CA ILE A 309 1.31 10.87 -18.27
C ILE A 309 2.56 10.01 -18.17
N VAL A 310 3.34 10.14 -17.11
CA VAL A 310 4.60 9.39 -16.93
C VAL A 310 4.31 7.90 -16.82
N ILE A 311 3.31 7.48 -16.04
CA ILE A 311 2.98 6.05 -15.90
C ILE A 311 2.42 5.47 -17.19
N ALA A 312 1.57 6.21 -17.92
CA ALA A 312 1.12 5.78 -19.24
C ALA A 312 2.26 5.70 -20.25
N ALA A 313 3.22 6.64 -20.22
CA ALA A 313 4.39 6.64 -21.09
C ALA A 313 5.35 5.47 -20.77
N LEU A 314 5.54 5.13 -19.49
CA LEU A 314 6.36 3.98 -19.08
C LEU A 314 5.82 2.63 -19.59
N ALA A 315 4.53 2.56 -19.92
CA ALA A 315 3.91 1.37 -20.52
C ALA A 315 4.00 1.33 -22.06
N THR A 316 4.63 2.32 -22.71
CA THR A 316 4.91 2.30 -24.15
C THR A 316 6.25 1.60 -24.43
N PRO A 317 6.51 1.14 -25.68
CA PRO A 317 7.80 0.51 -26.01
C PRO A 317 9.05 1.26 -25.53
N PRO A 318 9.23 2.59 -25.76
CA PRO A 318 10.40 3.30 -25.24
C PRO A 318 10.42 3.38 -23.71
N GLY A 319 9.25 3.42 -23.07
CA GLY A 319 9.12 3.39 -21.61
C GLY A 319 9.54 2.05 -21.02
N LEU A 320 9.20 0.95 -21.68
CA LEU A 320 9.61 -0.40 -21.31
C LEU A 320 11.12 -0.56 -21.45
N SER A 321 11.72 -0.15 -22.57
CA SER A 321 13.17 -0.21 -22.75
C SER A 321 13.93 0.63 -21.71
N LEU A 322 13.39 1.79 -21.32
CA LEU A 322 13.96 2.58 -20.23
C LEU A 322 13.89 1.84 -18.89
N MET A 323 12.77 1.16 -18.61
CA MET A 323 12.61 0.38 -17.38
C MET A 323 13.50 -0.86 -17.38
N GLU A 324 13.61 -1.59 -18.49
CA GLU A 324 14.54 -2.72 -18.66
C GLU A 324 15.97 -2.29 -18.36
N TRP A 325 16.44 -1.22 -19.01
CA TRP A 325 17.75 -0.65 -18.73
C TRP A 325 17.92 -0.28 -17.25
N ALA A 326 16.91 0.34 -16.63
CA ALA A 326 16.99 0.72 -15.22
C ALA A 326 17.05 -0.51 -14.30
N LEU A 327 16.27 -1.56 -14.58
CA LEU A 327 16.27 -2.80 -13.80
C LEU A 327 17.63 -3.50 -13.89
N GLU A 328 18.27 -3.50 -15.06
CA GLU A 328 19.58 -4.11 -15.28
C GLU A 328 20.76 -3.30 -14.72
N THR A 329 20.65 -1.97 -14.61
CA THR A 329 21.81 -1.10 -14.34
C THR A 329 21.74 -0.31 -13.05
N VAL A 330 20.54 -0.04 -12.52
CA VAL A 330 20.35 0.82 -11.36
C VAL A 330 19.90 -0.02 -10.16
N PRO A 331 20.77 -0.22 -9.15
CA PRO A 331 20.38 -0.91 -7.92
C PRO A 331 19.13 -0.27 -7.29
N GLY A 332 18.16 -1.12 -6.94
CA GLY A 332 16.89 -0.67 -6.36
C GLY A 332 15.83 -0.20 -7.36
N ALA A 333 16.11 -0.16 -8.67
CA ALA A 333 15.10 0.13 -9.70
C ALA A 333 13.91 -0.85 -9.68
N GLY A 334 14.09 -2.06 -9.12
CA GLY A 334 13.02 -3.02 -8.86
C GLY A 334 11.85 -2.42 -8.06
N LEU A 335 12.06 -1.37 -7.27
CA LEU A 335 10.98 -0.65 -6.57
C LEU A 335 10.04 0.08 -7.54
N LEU A 336 10.53 0.48 -8.71
CA LEU A 336 9.79 1.17 -9.77
C LEU A 336 9.14 0.22 -10.78
N ARG A 337 9.49 -1.08 -10.78
CA ARG A 337 9.01 -2.08 -11.76
C ARG A 337 7.49 -2.15 -11.87
N ASP A 338 6.80 -2.15 -10.73
CA ASP A 338 5.33 -1.97 -10.69
C ASP A 338 5.03 -0.49 -10.86
N ALA A 339 4.94 -0.06 -12.12
CA ALA A 339 4.77 1.35 -12.47
C ALA A 339 3.39 1.87 -12.04
N GLN A 340 2.35 1.04 -12.11
CA GLN A 340 0.97 1.49 -11.89
C GLN A 340 0.76 2.05 -10.47
N LYS A 341 1.42 1.49 -9.45
CA LYS A 341 1.24 1.95 -8.06
C LYS A 341 1.58 3.43 -7.86
N TRP A 342 2.46 3.99 -8.70
CA TRP A 342 2.87 5.39 -8.65
C TRP A 342 1.80 6.38 -9.12
N VAL A 343 0.74 5.90 -9.78
CA VAL A 343 -0.44 6.73 -10.08
C VAL A 343 -1.15 7.23 -8.81
N ALA A 344 -0.87 6.63 -7.65
CA ALA A 344 -1.33 7.13 -6.35
C ALA A 344 -0.95 8.60 -6.11
N LEU A 345 0.14 9.10 -6.71
CA LEU A 345 0.53 10.51 -6.66
C LEU A 345 -0.54 11.45 -7.25
N ALA A 346 -1.44 10.95 -8.10
CA ALA A 346 -2.55 11.72 -8.64
C ALA A 346 -3.65 12.03 -7.64
N VAL A 347 -3.78 11.22 -6.59
CA VAL A 347 -4.95 11.23 -5.71
C VAL A 347 -5.18 12.58 -5.03
N PRO A 348 -4.18 13.26 -4.44
CA PRO A 348 -4.39 14.60 -3.86
C PRO A 348 -4.86 15.65 -4.89
N GLY A 349 -4.43 15.54 -6.16
CA GLY A 349 -4.91 16.40 -7.23
C GLY A 349 -6.33 16.04 -7.69
N TYR A 350 -6.65 14.75 -7.74
CA TYR A 350 -7.96 14.23 -8.13
C TYR A 350 -9.04 14.63 -7.13
N VAL A 351 -8.78 14.54 -5.82
CA VAL A 351 -9.75 14.99 -4.81
C VAL A 351 -10.03 16.49 -4.95
N VAL A 352 -9.02 17.30 -5.29
CA VAL A 352 -9.17 18.75 -5.55
C VAL A 352 -10.01 18.99 -6.81
N LEU A 353 -9.73 18.29 -7.91
CA LEU A 353 -10.47 18.44 -9.17
C LEU A 353 -11.92 17.95 -9.05
N ALA A 354 -12.15 16.81 -8.40
CA ALA A 354 -13.49 16.26 -8.14
C ALA A 354 -14.34 17.22 -7.30
N ALA A 355 -13.79 17.70 -6.18
CA ALA A 355 -14.44 18.70 -5.35
C ALA A 355 -14.73 19.99 -6.13
N ALA A 356 -13.79 20.39 -6.99
CA ALA A 356 -13.95 21.59 -7.77
C ALA A 356 -15.05 21.45 -8.84
N GLY A 357 -15.12 20.31 -9.52
CA GLY A 357 -16.16 20.01 -10.50
C GLY A 357 -17.54 20.00 -9.85
N ALA A 358 -17.68 19.30 -8.72
CA ALA A 358 -18.93 19.20 -7.99
C ALA A 358 -19.44 20.57 -7.51
N GLU A 359 -18.55 21.42 -6.97
CA GLU A 359 -18.93 22.76 -6.53
C GLU A 359 -19.27 23.69 -7.70
N THR A 360 -18.55 23.58 -8.84
CA THR A 360 -18.89 24.34 -10.05
C THR A 360 -20.29 24.01 -10.55
N VAL A 361 -20.67 22.72 -10.55
CA VAL A 361 -22.03 22.30 -10.88
C VAL A 361 -23.03 22.82 -9.84
N ALA A 362 -22.70 22.73 -8.55
CA ALA A 362 -23.57 23.20 -7.47
C ALA A 362 -23.91 24.69 -7.57
N ARG A 363 -22.99 25.52 -8.06
CA ARG A 363 -23.24 26.96 -8.28
C ARG A 363 -24.29 27.27 -9.34
N GLN A 364 -24.62 26.30 -10.20
CA GLN A 364 -25.66 26.43 -11.22
C GLN A 364 -27.03 25.97 -10.70
N ILE A 365 -27.10 25.38 -9.50
CA ILE A 365 -28.31 24.80 -8.93
C ILE A 365 -28.79 25.68 -7.76
N PRO A 366 -30.10 25.95 -7.62
CA PRO A 366 -30.64 26.68 -6.46
C PRO A 366 -30.24 26.05 -5.11
N ASP A 367 -30.04 26.87 -4.09
CA ASP A 367 -29.47 26.46 -2.79
C ASP A 367 -30.18 25.27 -2.14
N HIS A 368 -31.52 25.25 -2.15
CA HIS A 368 -32.33 24.17 -1.59
C HIS A 368 -32.19 22.82 -2.35
N ARG A 369 -31.59 22.82 -3.55
CA ARG A 369 -31.36 21.64 -4.41
C ARG A 369 -29.88 21.32 -4.63
N ARG A 370 -28.95 22.00 -3.96
CA ARG A 370 -27.49 21.75 -4.11
C ARG A 370 -27.07 20.29 -3.87
N TRP A 371 -27.86 19.53 -3.12
CA TRP A 371 -27.65 18.09 -2.93
C TRP A 371 -27.67 17.30 -4.25
N LEU A 372 -28.35 17.78 -5.29
CA LEU A 372 -28.34 17.16 -6.63
C LEU A 372 -26.95 17.20 -7.28
N ALA A 373 -26.17 18.26 -7.06
CA ALA A 373 -24.79 18.32 -7.56
C ALA A 373 -23.87 17.32 -6.83
N ALA A 374 -24.08 17.12 -5.53
CA ALA A 374 -23.39 16.08 -4.78
C ALA A 374 -23.76 14.69 -5.30
N LEU A 375 -25.06 14.43 -5.49
CA LEU A 375 -25.55 13.17 -6.06
C LEU A 375 -24.97 12.90 -7.45
N PHE A 376 -24.95 13.91 -8.33
CA PHE A 376 -24.35 13.80 -9.65
C PHE A 376 -22.86 13.44 -9.58
N ALA A 377 -22.07 14.19 -8.80
CA ALA A 377 -20.64 13.93 -8.65
C ALA A 377 -20.37 12.53 -8.05
N VAL A 378 -21.11 12.13 -7.02
CA VAL A 378 -21.02 10.80 -6.42
C VAL A 378 -21.35 9.72 -7.44
N THR A 379 -22.40 9.90 -8.25
CA THR A 379 -22.78 8.94 -9.29
C THR A 379 -21.70 8.79 -10.34
N VAL A 380 -21.11 9.90 -10.81
CA VAL A 380 -20.01 9.88 -11.78
C VAL A 380 -18.80 9.12 -11.23
N ILE A 381 -18.43 9.35 -9.96
CA ILE A 381 -17.28 8.68 -9.34
C ILE A 381 -17.58 7.19 -9.11
N ILE A 382 -18.74 6.86 -8.53
CA ILE A 382 -19.13 5.47 -8.25
C ILE A 382 -19.24 4.65 -9.54
N ALA A 383 -19.66 5.26 -10.65
CA ALA A 383 -19.74 4.59 -11.95
C ALA A 383 -18.40 4.05 -12.46
N ALA A 384 -17.25 4.52 -11.93
CA ALA A 384 -15.94 3.98 -12.29
C ALA A 384 -15.76 2.53 -11.83
N VAL A 385 -16.32 2.16 -10.67
CA VAL A 385 -16.34 0.80 -10.10
C VAL A 385 -17.63 0.59 -9.30
N PRO A 386 -18.79 0.44 -9.97
CA PRO A 386 -20.08 0.41 -9.29
C PRO A 386 -20.26 -0.81 -8.38
N ASP A 387 -19.51 -1.87 -8.63
CA ASP A 387 -19.52 -3.13 -7.93
C ASP A 387 -18.50 -3.22 -6.78
N LEU A 388 -17.82 -2.13 -6.41
CA LEU A 388 -16.72 -2.13 -5.44
C LEU A 388 -16.96 -3.03 -4.21
N PRO A 389 -18.08 -2.94 -3.46
CA PRO A 389 -18.27 -3.78 -2.28
C PRO A 389 -18.30 -5.27 -2.62
N ARG A 390 -18.90 -5.65 -3.75
CA ARG A 390 -18.88 -7.05 -4.21
C ARG A 390 -17.50 -7.44 -4.73
N ALA A 391 -16.84 -6.54 -5.46
CA ALA A 391 -15.53 -6.78 -6.06
C ALA A 391 -14.47 -7.09 -5.00
N VAL A 392 -14.52 -6.46 -3.82
CA VAL A 392 -13.58 -6.73 -2.71
C VAL A 392 -13.95 -7.97 -1.88
N ALA A 393 -15.08 -8.63 -2.11
CA ALA A 393 -15.48 -9.82 -1.34
C ALA A 393 -14.39 -10.92 -1.22
N PRO A 394 -13.55 -11.20 -2.23
CA PRO A 394 -12.49 -12.20 -2.15
C PRO A 394 -11.43 -11.94 -1.07
N VAL A 395 -11.29 -10.69 -0.57
CA VAL A 395 -10.31 -10.37 0.49
C VAL A 395 -10.79 -10.81 1.88
N LYS A 396 -11.99 -11.40 1.97
CA LYS A 396 -12.55 -11.94 3.22
C LYS A 396 -11.55 -12.94 3.84
N PRO A 397 -11.19 -12.77 5.12
CA PRO A 397 -10.29 -13.69 5.81
C PRO A 397 -10.77 -15.14 5.78
N VAL A 398 -9.82 -16.08 5.82
CA VAL A 398 -10.06 -17.53 5.87
C VAL A 398 -9.70 -18.09 7.25
N ALA A 399 -10.20 -19.28 7.59
CA ALA A 399 -9.84 -19.89 8.87
C ALA A 399 -8.36 -20.31 8.86
N PRO A 400 -7.59 -20.06 9.95
CA PRO A 400 -6.26 -20.62 10.08
C PRO A 400 -6.32 -22.14 10.20
N TRP A 401 -5.36 -22.84 9.60
CA TRP A 401 -5.30 -24.30 9.63
C TRP A 401 -4.61 -24.82 10.89
N PRO A 402 -5.05 -25.96 11.45
CA PRO A 402 -4.41 -26.57 12.61
C PRO A 402 -2.92 -26.91 12.37
N GLY A 403 -2.57 -27.38 11.17
CA GLY A 403 -1.21 -27.79 10.84
C GLY A 403 -0.15 -26.71 11.00
N TRP A 404 -0.49 -25.44 10.75
CA TRP A 404 0.44 -24.33 10.93
C TRP A 404 0.95 -24.21 12.37
N SER A 405 0.09 -24.41 13.36
CA SER A 405 0.49 -24.36 14.77
C SER A 405 1.40 -25.53 15.15
N ALA A 406 1.12 -26.74 14.64
CA ALA A 406 1.93 -27.92 14.90
C ALA A 406 3.32 -27.81 14.26
N VAL A 407 3.37 -27.51 12.95
CA VAL A 407 4.62 -27.31 12.20
C VAL A 407 5.45 -26.17 12.81
N SER A 408 4.82 -25.03 13.12
CA SER A 408 5.49 -23.91 13.77
C SER A 408 6.12 -24.30 15.12
N GLY A 409 5.43 -25.12 15.92
CA GLY A 409 5.95 -25.60 17.20
C GLY A 409 7.14 -26.54 17.05
N ILE A 410 7.12 -27.42 16.04
CA ILE A 410 8.21 -28.35 15.74
C ILE A 410 9.47 -27.58 15.29
N VAL A 411 9.33 -26.67 14.31
CA VAL A 411 10.47 -25.94 13.77
C VAL A 411 11.03 -24.91 14.75
N ALA A 412 10.22 -24.40 15.70
CA ALA A 412 10.70 -23.49 16.75
C ALA A 412 11.73 -24.11 17.69
N MET A 413 11.82 -25.45 17.74
CA MET A 413 12.77 -26.18 18.58
C MET A 413 14.13 -26.39 17.90
N ASP A 414 14.31 -25.89 16.68
CA ASP A 414 15.54 -26.01 15.90
C ASP A 414 15.95 -24.64 15.33
N ASP A 415 17.25 -24.44 15.11
CA ASP A 415 17.81 -23.21 14.56
C ASP A 415 18.12 -23.33 13.05
N THR A 416 17.52 -24.33 12.36
CA THR A 416 17.75 -24.63 10.94
C THR A 416 16.70 -24.00 10.03
N ALA A 417 17.02 -23.86 8.74
CA ALA A 417 16.12 -23.32 7.74
C ALA A 417 15.12 -24.38 7.24
N VAL A 418 14.01 -23.90 6.68
CA VAL A 418 12.94 -24.70 6.09
C VAL A 418 12.90 -24.44 4.58
N ALA A 419 13.17 -25.47 3.79
CA ALA A 419 12.87 -25.47 2.36
C ALA A 419 11.39 -25.81 2.16
N VAL A 420 10.76 -25.28 1.10
CA VAL A 420 9.33 -25.50 0.86
C VAL A 420 9.07 -26.03 -0.54
N LEU A 421 8.11 -26.95 -0.64
CA LEU A 421 7.55 -27.48 -1.89
C LEU A 421 6.03 -27.30 -1.91
N PRO A 422 5.41 -27.10 -3.08
CA PRO A 422 6.04 -27.00 -4.41
C PRO A 422 6.90 -25.74 -4.57
N ALA A 423 7.77 -25.75 -5.59
CA ALA A 423 8.66 -24.64 -5.90
C ALA A 423 7.91 -23.33 -6.19
N GLY A 424 8.59 -22.21 -5.93
CA GLY A 424 8.08 -20.86 -6.11
C GLY A 424 7.36 -20.29 -4.87
N PRO A 425 7.07 -18.98 -4.85
CA PRO A 425 6.68 -18.24 -3.65
C PRO A 425 5.16 -18.16 -3.41
N TYR A 426 4.35 -18.86 -4.20
CA TYR A 426 2.88 -18.83 -4.09
C TYR A 426 2.30 -20.24 -3.94
N ARG A 427 1.19 -20.31 -3.19
CA ARG A 427 0.34 -21.48 -3.02
C ARG A 427 -1.07 -21.18 -3.53
N ILE A 428 -1.79 -22.21 -3.94
CA ILE A 428 -3.23 -22.12 -4.21
C ILE A 428 -3.97 -22.74 -3.03
N ILE A 429 -4.58 -21.88 -2.22
CA ILE A 429 -5.25 -22.23 -0.97
C ILE A 429 -6.75 -21.97 -1.15
N ASP A 430 -7.57 -23.02 -1.11
CA ASP A 430 -9.03 -22.95 -1.37
C ASP A 430 -9.36 -22.19 -2.68
N GLY A 431 -8.58 -22.46 -3.73
CA GLY A 431 -8.71 -21.79 -5.04
C GLY A 431 -8.20 -20.34 -5.08
N ARG A 432 -7.51 -19.88 -4.03
CA ARG A 432 -6.96 -18.52 -3.94
C ARG A 432 -5.45 -18.56 -4.08
N PRO A 433 -4.85 -17.77 -5.00
CA PRO A 433 -3.42 -17.58 -4.99
C PRO A 433 -3.03 -16.79 -3.74
N THR A 434 -2.05 -17.28 -2.99
CA THR A 434 -1.60 -16.73 -1.71
C THR A 434 -0.08 -16.84 -1.66
N TYR A 435 0.60 -15.75 -1.29
CA TYR A 435 2.03 -15.81 -1.00
C TYR A 435 2.28 -16.87 0.08
N ASP A 436 3.36 -17.62 -0.01
CA ASP A 436 3.61 -18.76 0.87
C ASP A 436 3.46 -18.37 2.36
N PRO A 437 2.47 -18.94 3.09
CA PRO A 437 2.24 -18.60 4.49
C PRO A 437 3.40 -19.01 5.39
N ALA A 438 4.23 -19.99 5.01
CA ALA A 438 5.37 -20.45 5.77
C ALA A 438 6.33 -19.29 6.07
N VAL A 439 6.58 -18.42 5.08
CA VAL A 439 7.51 -17.29 5.17
C VAL A 439 7.16 -16.33 6.32
N LYS A 440 5.86 -16.19 6.64
CA LYS A 440 5.39 -15.29 7.70
C LYS A 440 4.99 -16.00 9.00
N THR A 441 4.70 -17.29 8.92
CA THR A 441 4.17 -18.08 10.05
C THR A 441 5.27 -18.81 10.79
N LEU A 442 6.26 -19.37 10.09
CA LEU A 442 7.27 -20.20 10.71
C LEU A 442 8.33 -19.37 11.43
N PRO A 443 8.69 -19.71 12.67
CA PRO A 443 9.76 -19.07 13.44
C PRO A 443 11.16 -19.54 13.02
N ALA A 444 11.36 -19.81 11.73
CA ALA A 444 12.60 -20.27 11.14
C ALA A 444 12.85 -19.55 9.80
N PRO A 445 14.11 -19.44 9.32
CA PRO A 445 14.38 -18.97 7.97
C PRO A 445 13.69 -19.90 6.96
N VAL A 446 12.89 -19.32 6.06
CA VAL A 446 12.24 -20.06 4.97
C VAL A 446 12.97 -19.76 3.68
N LEU A 447 13.47 -20.80 3.01
CA LEU A 447 14.23 -20.70 1.78
C LEU A 447 13.26 -20.63 0.60
N ALA A 448 12.92 -19.41 0.19
CA ALA A 448 12.00 -19.12 -0.92
C ALA A 448 12.73 -18.29 -1.99
N THR A 449 12.71 -18.77 -3.24
CA THR A 449 13.48 -18.20 -4.37
C THR A 449 13.02 -16.81 -4.80
N GLY A 450 11.78 -16.44 -4.50
CA GLY A 450 11.20 -15.17 -4.91
C GLY A 450 10.90 -15.07 -6.41
N ASP A 451 11.10 -16.17 -7.16
CA ASP A 451 10.82 -16.28 -8.59
C ASP A 451 9.33 -16.10 -8.87
N LEU A 452 8.96 -15.35 -9.91
CA LEU A 452 7.56 -15.07 -10.24
C LEU A 452 7.24 -15.48 -11.67
N VAL A 453 6.17 -16.24 -11.86
CA VAL A 453 5.61 -16.49 -13.19
C VAL A 453 4.47 -15.52 -13.44
N VAL A 454 4.68 -14.53 -14.32
CA VAL A 454 3.67 -13.52 -14.68
C VAL A 454 3.24 -13.74 -16.13
N SER A 455 1.99 -14.16 -16.33
CA SER A 455 1.45 -14.47 -17.67
C SER A 455 2.29 -15.46 -18.48
N GLY A 456 2.88 -16.47 -17.81
CA GLY A 456 3.73 -17.49 -18.43
C GLY A 456 5.20 -17.10 -18.61
N VAL A 457 5.60 -15.88 -18.22
CA VAL A 457 7.00 -15.44 -18.22
C VAL A 457 7.57 -15.58 -16.82
N ALA A 458 8.65 -16.34 -16.67
CA ALA A 458 9.43 -16.39 -15.44
C ALA A 458 10.23 -15.09 -15.28
N VAL A 459 10.13 -14.50 -14.09
CA VAL A 459 10.89 -13.34 -13.65
C VAL A 459 11.70 -13.79 -12.44
N GLY A 460 13.01 -13.78 -12.58
CA GLY A 460 13.93 -14.23 -11.53
C GLY A 460 13.76 -13.43 -10.24
N GLY A 461 13.79 -14.15 -9.13
CA GLY A 461 13.75 -13.66 -7.76
C GLY A 461 15.12 -13.27 -7.23
N GLU A 462 15.15 -12.96 -5.93
CA GLU A 462 16.32 -12.45 -5.24
C GLU A 462 16.75 -13.50 -4.18
N GLY A 463 17.78 -14.32 -4.46
CA GLY A 463 18.36 -15.26 -3.49
C GLY A 463 19.08 -16.48 -4.10
N SER A 464 20.40 -16.58 -3.92
CA SER A 464 21.20 -17.67 -4.48
C SER A 464 21.11 -18.97 -3.67
N THR A 465 20.95 -18.89 -2.35
CA THR A 465 20.84 -20.06 -1.46
C THR A 465 19.51 -20.75 -1.71
N SER A 466 18.43 -19.98 -1.65
CA SER A 466 17.08 -20.48 -1.89
C SER A 466 16.96 -21.12 -3.28
N ALA A 467 17.53 -20.48 -4.32
CA ALA A 467 17.52 -21.02 -5.68
C ALA A 467 18.30 -22.33 -5.81
N THR A 468 19.45 -22.44 -5.12
CA THR A 468 20.25 -23.66 -5.12
C THR A 468 19.52 -24.82 -4.45
N VAL A 469 18.88 -24.56 -3.29
CA VAL A 469 18.11 -25.56 -2.56
C VAL A 469 16.87 -26.00 -3.33
N GLU A 470 16.08 -25.05 -3.86
CA GLU A 470 14.89 -25.36 -4.66
C GLU A 470 15.26 -26.20 -5.89
N LYS A 471 16.26 -25.76 -6.67
CA LYS A 471 16.75 -26.52 -7.83
C LYS A 471 17.23 -27.91 -7.44
N THR A 472 17.93 -28.05 -6.32
CA THR A 472 18.40 -29.36 -5.83
C THR A 472 17.23 -30.29 -5.46
N LEU A 473 16.17 -29.76 -4.86
CA LEU A 473 14.96 -30.53 -4.59
C LEU A 473 14.28 -30.96 -5.89
N LEU A 474 14.22 -30.08 -6.89
CA LEU A 474 13.59 -30.37 -8.19
C LEU A 474 14.39 -31.37 -9.04
N ASP A 475 15.70 -31.20 -9.15
CA ASP A 475 16.58 -32.06 -9.96
C ASP A 475 16.91 -33.39 -9.25
N ALA A 476 16.81 -33.41 -7.91
CA ALA A 476 17.07 -34.55 -7.04
C ALA A 476 18.37 -35.33 -7.32
N PRO A 477 19.55 -34.67 -7.39
CA PRO A 477 20.81 -35.37 -7.57
C PRO A 477 21.14 -36.30 -6.39
N ASP A 478 22.04 -37.26 -6.60
CA ASP A 478 22.39 -38.25 -5.57
C ASP A 478 22.85 -37.60 -4.26
N HIS A 479 23.59 -36.50 -4.35
CA HIS A 479 24.14 -35.71 -3.24
C HIS A 479 23.19 -34.62 -2.71
N ALA A 480 21.89 -34.65 -3.06
CA ALA A 480 20.91 -33.62 -2.66
C ALA A 480 20.88 -33.36 -1.15
N ILE A 481 20.94 -34.41 -0.32
CA ILE A 481 20.91 -34.28 1.14
C ILE A 481 22.13 -33.48 1.65
N ASP A 482 23.30 -33.67 1.06
CA ASP A 482 24.52 -32.94 1.47
C ASP A 482 24.42 -31.46 1.09
N VAL A 483 23.80 -31.14 -0.05
CA VAL A 483 23.51 -29.75 -0.45
C VAL A 483 22.52 -29.11 0.52
N LEU A 484 21.44 -29.80 0.90
CA LEU A 484 20.47 -29.29 1.89
C LEU A 484 21.17 -28.96 3.22
N ARG A 485 22.02 -29.88 3.71
CA ARG A 485 22.80 -29.70 4.94
C ARG A 485 23.73 -28.49 4.88
N ALA A 486 24.49 -28.36 3.79
CA ALA A 486 25.46 -27.28 3.60
C ALA A 486 24.81 -25.89 3.46
N HIS A 487 23.55 -25.84 2.99
CA HIS A 487 22.80 -24.60 2.88
C HIS A 487 21.83 -24.39 4.06
N GLY A 488 22.02 -25.16 5.14
CA GLY A 488 21.30 -25.01 6.40
C GLY A 488 19.83 -25.43 6.39
N ALA A 489 19.36 -26.11 5.35
CA ALA A 489 18.01 -26.65 5.27
C ALA A 489 17.90 -27.92 6.13
N GLY A 490 17.40 -27.76 7.35
CA GLY A 490 17.13 -28.87 8.27
C GLY A 490 15.74 -29.49 8.08
N TRP A 491 14.86 -28.78 7.39
CA TRP A 491 13.49 -29.18 7.16
C TRP A 491 13.08 -28.99 5.70
N VAL A 492 12.20 -29.87 5.21
CA VAL A 492 11.48 -29.70 3.96
C VAL A 492 9.99 -29.74 4.26
N LEU A 493 9.28 -28.63 4.03
CA LEU A 493 7.83 -28.54 4.17
C LEU A 493 7.19 -28.75 2.81
N VAL A 494 6.33 -29.75 2.68
CA VAL A 494 5.51 -30.00 1.49
C VAL A 494 4.10 -29.50 1.79
N GLU A 495 3.63 -28.53 1.02
CA GLU A 495 2.28 -27.99 1.11
C GLU A 495 1.40 -28.60 0.01
N ASN A 496 0.17 -28.95 0.37
CA ASN A 496 -0.85 -29.43 -0.56
C ASN A 496 -1.37 -28.28 -1.42
N SER A 497 -0.57 -27.92 -2.41
CA SER A 497 -0.84 -26.90 -3.42
C SER A 497 -0.35 -27.41 -4.78
N PRO A 498 -1.03 -27.09 -5.88
CA PRO A 498 -0.45 -27.27 -7.20
C PRO A 498 0.84 -26.44 -7.34
N GLY A 499 1.82 -26.99 -8.06
CA GLY A 499 3.07 -26.33 -8.38
C GLY A 499 4.12 -27.34 -8.88
N GLU A 500 5.32 -26.85 -9.17
CA GLU A 500 6.41 -27.68 -9.64
C GLU A 500 7.06 -28.44 -8.48
N VAL A 501 7.16 -29.76 -8.61
CA VAL A 501 7.80 -30.64 -7.60
C VAL A 501 8.96 -31.45 -8.19
N GLY A 502 9.16 -31.42 -9.51
CA GLY A 502 10.26 -32.13 -10.17
C GLY A 502 10.39 -33.60 -9.75
N ASP A 503 11.63 -34.07 -9.58
CA ASP A 503 12.00 -35.38 -9.07
C ASP A 503 12.12 -35.42 -7.53
N SER A 504 11.57 -34.42 -6.81
CA SER A 504 11.76 -34.24 -5.35
C SER A 504 11.38 -35.46 -4.51
N GLU A 505 10.46 -36.30 -4.96
CA GLU A 505 10.10 -37.57 -4.32
C GLU A 505 11.32 -38.48 -4.03
N ARG A 506 12.35 -38.45 -4.91
CA ARG A 506 13.62 -39.18 -4.71
C ARG A 506 14.43 -38.65 -3.53
N VAL A 507 14.28 -37.37 -3.18
CA VAL A 507 14.86 -36.79 -1.98
C VAL A 507 13.96 -37.05 -0.79
N LEU A 508 12.66 -36.75 -0.89
CA LEU A 508 11.67 -36.86 0.18
C LEU A 508 11.57 -38.27 0.76
N SER A 509 11.65 -39.31 -0.07
CA SER A 509 11.66 -40.72 0.36
C SER A 509 12.86 -41.11 1.24
N ARG A 510 13.92 -40.28 1.26
CA ARG A 510 15.10 -40.44 2.12
C ARG A 510 15.03 -39.59 3.40
N LEU A 511 13.95 -38.82 3.59
CA LEU A 511 13.75 -37.94 4.74
C LEU A 511 12.73 -38.55 5.72
N GLU A 512 12.85 -38.24 7.01
CA GLU A 512 11.88 -38.68 8.01
C GLU A 512 10.66 -37.76 8.01
N VAL A 513 9.45 -38.32 7.91
CA VAL A 513 8.20 -37.56 8.08
C VAL A 513 7.95 -37.35 9.57
N VAL A 514 8.02 -36.10 10.02
CA VAL A 514 7.80 -35.73 11.44
C VAL A 514 6.38 -35.25 11.68
N TYR A 515 5.74 -34.66 10.68
CA TYR A 515 4.35 -34.22 10.74
C TYR A 515 3.67 -34.41 9.39
N SER A 516 2.40 -34.80 9.38
CA SER A 516 1.59 -34.85 8.17
C SER A 516 0.11 -34.66 8.52
N ASP A 517 -0.56 -33.77 7.79
CA ASP A 517 -2.01 -33.62 7.77
C ASP A 517 -2.53 -33.45 6.32
N GLU A 518 -3.78 -33.03 6.15
CA GLU A 518 -4.38 -32.82 4.82
C GLU A 518 -3.68 -31.74 3.98
N HIS A 519 -3.03 -30.76 4.63
CA HIS A 519 -2.49 -29.57 3.99
C HIS A 519 -0.96 -29.52 4.00
N LEU A 520 -0.30 -30.09 5.00
CA LEU A 520 1.13 -29.91 5.27
C LEU A 520 1.77 -31.26 5.60
N THR A 521 2.95 -31.52 5.02
CA THR A 521 3.83 -32.62 5.43
C THR A 521 5.23 -32.06 5.69
N LEU A 522 5.74 -32.26 6.91
CA LEU A 522 7.05 -31.77 7.33
C LEU A 522 8.03 -32.94 7.40
N HIS A 523 9.12 -32.81 6.64
CA HIS A 523 10.21 -33.77 6.59
C HIS A 523 11.45 -33.23 7.29
N ARG A 524 12.14 -34.09 8.05
CA ARG A 524 13.43 -33.80 8.67
C ARG A 524 14.57 -34.23 7.76
N VAL A 525 15.50 -33.31 7.51
CA VAL A 525 16.77 -33.63 6.84
C VAL A 525 17.69 -34.35 7.82
N PRO A 526 18.17 -35.57 7.51
CA PRO A 526 18.99 -36.34 8.44
C PRO A 526 20.38 -35.71 8.58
N GLY A 527 21.09 -36.00 9.67
CA GLY A 527 22.50 -35.62 9.86
C GLY A 527 22.74 -34.20 10.40
N ALA A 528 24.01 -33.79 10.46
CA ALA A 528 24.39 -32.47 10.96
C ALA A 528 24.09 -31.39 9.90
N ILE A 529 23.39 -30.33 10.31
CA ILE A 529 22.99 -29.20 9.47
C ILE A 529 23.90 -28.00 9.75
N GLU A 530 24.38 -27.34 8.70
CA GLU A 530 25.10 -26.07 8.84
C GLU A 530 24.16 -24.99 9.36
N ARG A 531 24.55 -24.25 10.39
CA ARG A 531 23.63 -23.28 11.01
C ARG A 531 23.63 -21.98 10.21
N PRO A 532 22.46 -21.49 9.77
CA PRO A 532 22.39 -20.17 9.16
C PRO A 532 22.81 -19.10 10.16
N GLU A 533 23.69 -18.19 9.75
CA GLU A 533 24.09 -17.04 10.55
C GLU A 533 22.89 -16.08 10.69
N ARG A 534 22.56 -15.70 11.92
CA ARG A 534 21.50 -14.72 12.19
C ARG A 534 22.02 -13.32 11.98
N ALA A 535 21.24 -12.47 11.32
CA ALA A 535 21.62 -11.07 11.14
C ALA A 535 21.66 -10.31 12.47
N ASP A 536 22.64 -9.41 12.63
CA ASP A 536 22.60 -8.42 13.72
C ASP A 536 21.48 -7.41 13.48
N ARG A 537 20.48 -7.41 14.37
CA ARG A 537 19.27 -6.59 14.27
C ARG A 537 19.40 -5.22 14.96
N THR A 538 20.56 -4.87 15.51
CA THR A 538 20.73 -3.64 16.31
C THR A 538 20.36 -2.37 15.54
N LEU A 539 20.87 -2.22 14.31
CA LEU A 539 20.54 -1.07 13.45
C LEU A 539 19.09 -1.10 12.99
N ALA A 540 18.52 -2.28 12.73
CA ALA A 540 17.12 -2.44 12.35
C ALA A 540 16.17 -1.99 13.48
N TRP A 541 16.51 -2.29 14.74
CA TRP A 541 15.81 -1.78 15.91
C TRP A 541 15.88 -0.25 16.04
N ILE A 542 17.07 0.33 15.86
CA ILE A 542 17.25 1.79 15.90
C ILE A 542 16.38 2.46 14.82
N ALA A 543 16.39 1.90 13.60
CA ALA A 543 15.59 2.40 12.49
C ALA A 543 14.08 2.28 12.76
N LEU A 544 13.62 1.16 13.33
CA LEU A 544 12.22 0.96 13.74
C LEU A 544 11.80 1.98 14.81
N LEU A 545 12.64 2.20 15.83
CA LEU A 545 12.36 3.19 16.89
C LEU A 545 12.31 4.62 16.32
N ALA A 546 13.19 4.95 15.39
CA ALA A 546 13.18 6.24 14.71
C ALA A 546 11.88 6.42 13.89
N TRP A 547 11.47 5.39 13.14
CA TRP A 547 10.18 5.38 12.44
C TRP A 547 8.99 5.51 13.40
N ALA A 548 8.98 4.76 14.50
CA ALA A 548 7.92 4.78 15.51
C ALA A 548 7.80 6.16 16.18
N SER A 549 8.93 6.84 16.41
CA SER A 549 8.93 8.21 16.92
C SER A 549 8.23 9.20 15.97
N MET A 550 8.37 9.01 14.66
CA MET A 550 7.67 9.82 13.65
C MET A 550 6.18 9.47 13.60
N ALA A 551 5.81 8.19 13.71
CA ALA A 551 4.42 7.76 13.79
C ALA A 551 3.69 8.38 15.00
N LEU A 552 4.35 8.48 16.15
CA LEU A 552 3.77 9.03 17.39
C LEU A 552 3.91 10.55 17.54
N ALA A 553 4.65 11.22 16.66
CA ALA A 553 4.97 12.64 16.77
C ALA A 553 3.74 13.57 16.89
N GLY A 554 2.76 13.41 16.00
CA GLY A 554 1.51 14.17 16.00
C GLY A 554 0.66 13.95 17.27
N PRO A 555 0.30 12.69 17.59
CA PRO A 555 -0.44 12.35 18.81
C PRO A 555 0.21 12.90 20.08
N VAL A 556 1.52 12.68 20.27
CA VAL A 556 2.26 13.19 21.43
C VAL A 556 2.21 14.72 21.49
N ARG A 557 2.41 15.40 20.35
CA ARG A 557 2.31 16.87 20.29
C ARG A 557 0.92 17.38 20.65
N GLY A 558 -0.13 16.62 20.30
CA GLY A 558 -1.53 16.92 20.60
C GLY A 558 -1.83 16.88 22.10
N LEU A 559 -1.23 15.94 22.82
CA LEU A 559 -1.39 15.76 24.28
C LEU A 559 -0.69 16.85 25.11
N LEU A 560 0.35 17.50 24.57
CA LEU A 560 1.10 18.53 25.30
C LEU A 560 0.28 19.82 25.52
N PRO A 561 0.18 20.34 26.76
CA PRO A 561 -0.51 21.58 27.07
C PRO A 561 0.02 22.77 26.25
N GLY A 562 -0.87 23.54 25.61
CA GLY A 562 -0.52 24.70 24.78
C GLY A 562 -0.66 24.51 23.26
N SER A 563 -1.03 23.31 22.80
CA SER A 563 -1.32 23.00 21.39
C SER A 563 -2.66 23.58 20.87
N GLY A 564 -3.57 24.00 21.76
CA GLY A 564 -4.94 24.40 21.43
C GLY A 564 -5.28 25.90 21.50
N ARG A 565 -4.31 26.81 21.73
CA ARG A 565 -4.59 28.27 21.81
C ARG A 565 -4.14 29.01 20.56
N THR A 566 -4.88 28.85 19.47
CA THR A 566 -4.96 29.88 18.43
C THR A 566 -6.00 30.92 18.84
N ARG A 567 -5.49 32.10 19.24
CA ARG A 567 -6.15 33.41 19.39
C ARG A 567 -7.59 33.48 18.84
N SER A 568 -8.56 33.27 19.73
CA SER A 568 -9.90 33.85 19.57
C SER A 568 -9.97 35.09 20.45
N ALA A 569 -10.32 36.22 19.84
CA ALA A 569 -10.64 37.52 20.44
C ALA A 569 -9.50 38.32 21.10
N ALA A 570 -8.91 39.22 20.32
CA ALA A 570 -8.53 40.55 20.81
C ALA A 570 -8.89 41.58 19.72
N GLY A 571 -10.18 41.65 19.39
CA GLY A 571 -10.79 42.83 18.79
C GLY A 571 -11.35 43.69 19.92
N THR A 572 -10.87 44.93 19.97
CA THR A 572 -11.62 46.10 20.46
C THR A 572 -12.09 46.07 21.92
N ARG A 573 -11.23 46.58 22.81
CA ARG A 573 -11.68 47.53 23.82
C ARG A 573 -11.02 48.87 23.54
N ALA A 574 -11.76 49.74 22.86
CA ALA A 574 -11.61 51.17 23.02
C ALA A 574 -11.90 51.53 24.49
N ARG A 575 -11.14 52.46 25.06
CA ARG A 575 -11.64 53.45 26.01
C ARG A 575 -10.71 54.66 25.99
N THR A 576 -11.33 55.78 25.67
CA THR A 576 -11.01 57.18 26.02
C THR A 576 -9.66 57.73 25.59
#